data_AF-A0A954YM82-F1
#
_entry.id   AF-A0A954YM82-F1
#
_cell.length_a   1.000
_cell.length_b   1.000
_cell.length_c   1.000
_cell.angle_alpha   90.00
_cell.angle_beta   90.00
_cell.angle_gamma   90.00
#
_symmetry.space_group_name_H-M   'P 1'
#
loop_
_entity.id
_entity.type
_entity.pdbx_description
1 polymer ?
#
loop_
_entity_poly.entity_id
_entity_poly.type
_entity_poly.pdbx_seq_one_letter_code
_entity_poly.pdbx_strand_id
1 'polypeptide(L)'
;MKPSIALGKFEFTPVSIKISGRPAVEEWAAPLRFALWCQRASPWWIGDLLNAGDEAFGEMFSQVCEGEISGDMLQRYESVARRVPAEVRRPNLSWSAHAAVARLPIEQQRRLLLQAEEEGWSSEVLRKKARQVAP
;
A
#
# COMPACT_ATOMS: atom_id res chain seq x y z
N MET A 1 21.53 11.77 -8.90
CA MET A 1 21.66 11.74 -7.42
C MET A 1 20.76 10.61 -6.93
N LYS A 2 21.22 9.72 -6.03
CA LYS A 2 20.30 8.74 -5.44
C LYS A 2 19.31 9.50 -4.56
N PRO A 3 17.99 9.25 -4.64
CA PRO A 3 17.04 9.96 -3.82
C PRO A 3 17.33 9.66 -2.34
N SER A 4 17.36 10.70 -1.51
CA SER A 4 17.42 10.57 -0.06
C SER A 4 16.41 11.51 0.61
N ILE A 5 15.95 11.10 1.78
CA ILE A 5 15.00 11.85 2.62
C ILE A 5 15.59 11.90 4.02
N ALA A 6 15.66 13.09 4.63
CA ALA A 6 16.16 13.25 5.99
C ALA A 6 15.01 13.51 6.97
N LEU A 7 15.03 12.79 8.11
CA LEU A 7 14.19 13.03 9.27
C LEU A 7 15.07 13.20 10.50
N GLY A 8 15.43 14.44 10.82
CA GLY A 8 16.38 14.75 11.88
C GLY A 8 17.75 14.12 11.61
N LYS A 9 18.24 13.28 12.53
CA LYS A 9 19.53 12.59 12.45
C LYS A 9 19.52 11.34 11.56
N PHE A 10 18.41 11.07 10.86
CA PHE A 10 18.19 9.85 10.09
C PHE A 10 18.05 10.19 8.60
N GLU A 11 18.99 9.76 7.78
CA GLU A 11 18.95 9.91 6.32
C GLU A 11 18.55 8.57 5.68
N PHE A 12 17.38 8.52 5.08
CA PHE A 12 16.85 7.39 4.32
C PHE A 12 17.42 7.38 2.91
N THR A 13 17.90 6.23 2.48
CA THR A 13 18.28 5.93 1.09
C THR A 13 17.46 4.73 0.60
N PRO A 14 17.50 4.38 -0.69
CA PRO A 14 16.70 3.27 -1.22
C PRO A 14 16.99 1.91 -0.59
N VAL A 15 18.18 1.70 -0.02
CA VAL A 15 18.64 0.39 0.49
C VAL A 15 19.23 0.44 1.90
N SER A 16 19.28 1.60 2.54
CA SER A 16 19.83 1.76 3.89
C SER A 16 19.39 3.06 4.55
N ILE A 17 19.68 3.17 5.84
CA ILE A 17 19.53 4.40 6.62
C ILE A 17 20.90 4.79 7.19
N LYS A 18 21.26 6.07 7.11
CA LYS A 18 22.42 6.61 7.81
C LYS A 18 21.95 7.36 9.04
N ILE A 19 22.62 7.12 10.17
CA ILE A 19 22.29 7.74 11.45
C ILE A 19 23.47 8.58 11.90
N SER A 20 23.23 9.88 12.11
CA SER A 20 24.26 10.82 12.55
C SER A 20 24.33 10.90 14.07
N GLY A 21 25.53 10.69 14.63
CA GLY A 21 25.75 10.74 16.07
C GLY A 21 25.05 9.61 16.83
N ARG A 22 24.53 9.91 18.03
CA ARG A 22 23.81 8.97 18.89
C ARG A 22 22.45 9.56 19.28
N PRO A 23 21.40 9.40 18.46
CA PRO A 23 20.07 9.88 18.79
C PRO A 23 19.55 9.24 20.09
N ALA A 24 18.86 10.01 20.92
CA ALA A 24 18.12 9.51 22.07
C ALA A 24 17.00 8.56 21.61
N VAL A 25 16.59 7.60 22.44
CA VAL A 25 15.66 6.54 22.03
C VAL A 25 14.31 7.08 21.56
N GLU A 26 13.90 8.23 22.09
CA GLU A 26 12.67 8.94 21.74
C GLU A 26 12.70 9.46 20.29
N GLU A 27 13.90 9.83 19.79
CA GLU A 27 14.10 10.33 18.42
C GLU A 27 13.91 9.23 17.37
N TRP A 28 13.92 7.95 17.75
CA TRP A 28 13.74 6.81 16.84
C TRP A 28 12.29 6.56 16.45
N ALA A 29 11.33 7.01 17.27
CA ALA A 29 9.92 6.70 17.08
C ALA A 29 9.39 7.25 15.75
N ALA A 30 9.71 8.49 15.40
CA ALA A 30 9.20 9.12 14.18
C ALA A 30 9.80 8.51 12.89
N PRO A 31 11.13 8.35 12.74
CA PRO A 31 11.72 7.67 11.58
C PRO A 31 11.22 6.24 11.40
N LEU A 32 11.11 5.48 12.49
CA LEU A 32 10.61 4.10 12.42
C LEU A 32 9.14 4.06 11.99
N ARG A 33 8.28 4.91 12.57
CA ARG A 33 6.86 5.03 12.17
C ARG A 33 6.72 5.47 10.72
N PHE A 34 7.56 6.37 10.25
CA PHE A 34 7.60 6.81 8.85
C PHE A 34 7.96 5.64 7.92
N ALA A 35 9.01 4.88 8.23
CA ALA A 35 9.39 3.70 7.45
C ALA A 35 8.25 2.67 7.35
N LEU A 36 7.62 2.37 8.50
CA LEU A 36 6.47 1.47 8.58
C LEU A 36 5.25 2.00 7.81
N TRP A 37 5.03 3.32 7.82
CA TRP A 37 3.96 3.95 7.05
C TRP A 37 4.23 3.84 5.55
N CYS A 38 5.42 4.20 5.08
CA CYS A 38 5.84 4.06 3.69
C CYS A 38 5.70 2.61 3.20
N GLN A 39 6.11 1.64 4.00
CA GLN A 39 5.99 0.21 3.67
C GLN A 39 4.52 -0.21 3.44
N ARG A 40 3.59 0.32 4.24
CA ARG A 40 2.15 0.01 4.09
C ARG A 40 1.46 0.82 3.00
N ALA A 41 1.92 2.04 2.76
CA ALA A 41 1.29 3.00 1.86
C ALA A 41 1.78 2.90 0.41
N SER A 42 3.02 2.45 0.17
CA SER A 42 3.61 2.46 -1.17
C SER A 42 2.81 1.67 -2.21
N PRO A 43 2.20 0.49 -1.93
CA PRO A 43 1.37 -0.20 -2.91
C PRO A 43 0.13 0.62 -3.32
N TRP A 44 -0.42 1.41 -2.39
CA TRP A 44 -1.54 2.30 -2.66
C TRP A 44 -1.10 3.49 -3.50
N TRP A 45 0.00 4.15 -3.14
CA TRP A 45 0.53 5.27 -3.92
C TRP A 45 0.85 4.87 -5.36
N ILE A 46 1.48 3.72 -5.56
CA ILE A 46 1.78 3.21 -6.91
C ILE A 46 0.48 2.99 -7.69
N GLY A 47 -0.49 2.26 -7.10
CA GLY A 47 -1.75 1.99 -7.78
C GLY A 47 -2.59 3.25 -8.06
N ASP A 48 -2.65 4.19 -7.11
CA ASP A 48 -3.38 5.45 -7.27
C ASP A 48 -2.73 6.34 -8.33
N LEU A 49 -1.40 6.43 -8.37
CA LEU A 49 -0.66 7.18 -9.41
C LEU A 49 -0.83 6.56 -10.79
N LEU A 50 -0.79 5.22 -10.91
CA LEU A 50 -1.04 4.54 -12.18
C LEU A 50 -2.45 4.84 -12.69
N ASN A 51 -3.49 4.67 -11.85
CA ASN A 51 -4.86 4.97 -12.26
C ASN A 51 -5.07 6.44 -12.64
N ALA A 52 -4.52 7.39 -11.87
CA ALA A 52 -4.63 8.81 -12.18
C ALA A 52 -3.87 9.20 -13.45
N GLY A 53 -2.72 8.58 -13.69
CA GLY A 53 -1.94 8.80 -14.89
C GLY A 53 -2.58 8.17 -16.14
N ASP A 54 -3.17 6.98 -16.03
CA ASP A 54 -3.92 6.36 -17.12
C ASP A 54 -5.16 7.19 -17.49
N GLU A 55 -5.84 7.80 -16.51
CA GLU A 55 -6.96 8.72 -16.74
C GLU A 55 -6.51 10.01 -17.46
N ALA A 56 -5.35 10.56 -17.07
CA ALA A 56 -4.86 11.82 -17.60
C ALA A 56 -4.12 11.69 -18.95
N PHE A 57 -3.44 10.57 -19.19
CA PHE A 57 -2.47 10.40 -20.28
C PHE A 57 -2.69 9.12 -21.11
N GLY A 58 -3.68 8.30 -20.76
CA GLY A 58 -3.96 7.00 -21.40
C GLY A 58 -3.05 5.87 -20.91
N GLU A 59 -3.34 4.64 -21.37
CA GLU A 59 -2.71 3.38 -20.92
C GLU A 59 -1.16 3.33 -21.05
N MET A 60 -0.58 4.29 -21.79
CA MET A 60 0.86 4.45 -21.95
C MET A 60 1.55 4.98 -20.68
N PHE A 61 0.81 5.55 -19.72
CA PHE A 61 1.41 6.08 -18.49
C PHE A 61 2.12 4.99 -17.67
N SER A 62 1.61 3.77 -17.71
CA SER A 62 2.25 2.60 -17.09
C SER A 62 3.70 2.36 -17.56
N GLN A 63 4.07 2.85 -18.76
CA GLN A 63 5.44 2.75 -19.30
C GLN A 63 6.45 3.65 -18.57
N VAL A 64 6.00 4.68 -17.85
CA VAL A 64 6.86 5.60 -17.08
C VAL A 64 7.65 4.86 -15.99
N CYS A 65 7.14 3.73 -15.52
CA CYS A 65 7.77 2.90 -14.48
C CYS A 65 8.15 1.51 -15.00
N GLU A 66 8.22 1.30 -16.33
CA GLU A 66 8.65 0.04 -16.90
C GLU A 66 10.09 -0.29 -16.48
N GLY A 67 10.32 -1.52 -16.03
CA GLY A 67 11.64 -1.97 -15.56
C GLY A 67 11.96 -1.67 -14.10
N GLU A 68 11.19 -0.82 -13.41
CA GLU A 68 11.36 -0.56 -11.96
C GLU A 68 10.82 -1.74 -11.12
N ILE A 69 9.67 -2.29 -11.52
CA ILE A 69 9.10 -3.55 -11.00
C ILE A 69 8.48 -4.36 -12.15
N SER A 70 8.10 -5.61 -11.90
CA SER A 70 7.47 -6.42 -12.94
C SER A 70 6.10 -5.85 -13.38
N GLY A 71 5.77 -6.00 -14.67
CA GLY A 71 4.47 -5.60 -15.21
C GLY A 71 3.28 -6.22 -14.45
N ASP A 72 3.39 -7.50 -14.08
CA ASP A 72 2.40 -8.19 -13.23
C ASP A 72 2.18 -7.48 -11.89
N MET A 73 3.24 -6.94 -11.29
CA MET A 73 3.14 -6.22 -10.02
C MET A 73 2.50 -4.84 -10.19
N LEU A 74 2.85 -4.11 -11.26
CA LEU A 74 2.19 -2.84 -11.61
C LEU A 74 0.68 -3.03 -11.80
N GLN A 75 0.30 -3.97 -12.68
CA GLN A 75 -1.10 -4.30 -12.94
C GLN A 75 -1.83 -4.70 -11.66
N ARG A 76 -1.17 -5.42 -10.75
CA ARG A 76 -1.77 -5.83 -9.48
C ARG A 76 -2.02 -4.64 -8.56
N TYR A 77 -1.10 -3.69 -8.44
CA TYR A 77 -1.29 -2.49 -7.63
C TYR A 77 -2.39 -1.59 -8.19
N GLU A 78 -2.33 -1.31 -9.50
CA GLU A 78 -3.34 -0.55 -10.24
C GLU A 78 -4.75 -1.15 -10.07
N SER A 79 -4.87 -2.46 -10.34
CA SER A 79 -6.11 -3.23 -10.25
C SER A 79 -6.76 -3.18 -8.87
N VAL A 80 -5.98 -3.31 -7.80
CA VAL A 80 -6.50 -3.28 -6.43
C VAL A 80 -6.88 -1.86 -6.01
N ALA A 81 -6.04 -0.87 -6.32
CA ALA A 81 -6.33 0.53 -6.03
C ALA A 81 -7.62 1.01 -6.70
N ARG A 82 -7.86 0.61 -7.94
CA ARG A 82 -9.07 0.92 -8.71
C ARG A 82 -10.32 0.26 -8.17
N ARG A 83 -10.21 -1.01 -7.76
CA ARG A 83 -11.36 -1.81 -7.30
C ARG A 83 -11.71 -1.61 -5.83
N VAL A 84 -10.76 -1.12 -5.03
CA VAL A 84 -10.92 -0.83 -3.61
C VAL A 84 -10.67 0.67 -3.42
N PRO A 85 -11.68 1.52 -3.64
CA PRO A 85 -11.51 2.97 -3.61
C PRO A 85 -11.26 3.47 -2.18
N ALA A 86 -10.72 4.68 -2.04
CA ALA A 86 -10.17 5.19 -0.78
C ALA A 86 -11.18 5.16 0.39
N GLU A 87 -12.46 5.37 0.11
CA GLU A 87 -13.57 5.41 1.07
C GLU A 87 -13.91 4.07 1.75
N VAL A 88 -13.37 2.96 1.25
CA VAL A 88 -13.51 1.62 1.88
C VAL A 88 -12.19 1.07 2.41
N ARG A 89 -11.05 1.73 2.15
CA ARG A 89 -9.74 1.32 2.67
C ARG A 89 -9.69 1.53 4.19
N ARG A 90 -9.08 0.59 4.90
CA ARG A 90 -8.88 0.63 6.36
C ARG A 90 -7.39 0.74 6.68
N PRO A 91 -6.93 1.82 7.34
CA PRO A 91 -5.50 2.07 7.56
C PRO A 91 -4.81 1.03 8.48
N ASN A 92 -5.59 0.32 9.31
CA ASN A 92 -5.07 -0.72 10.20
C ASN A 92 -4.97 -2.09 9.51
N LEU A 93 -5.51 -2.24 8.30
CA LEU A 93 -5.44 -3.49 7.55
C LEU A 93 -4.33 -3.46 6.51
N SER A 94 -3.71 -4.62 6.28
CA SER A 94 -2.68 -4.76 5.25
C SER A 94 -3.25 -4.55 3.85
N TRP A 95 -2.42 -4.12 2.90
CA TRP A 95 -2.81 -4.08 1.49
C TRP A 95 -3.30 -5.46 0.99
N SER A 96 -2.69 -6.55 1.44
CA SER A 96 -3.10 -7.92 1.12
C SER A 96 -4.51 -8.28 1.60
N ALA A 97 -4.98 -7.68 2.71
CA ALA A 97 -6.36 -7.83 3.17
C ALA A 97 -7.34 -7.20 2.17
N HIS A 98 -7.03 -6.00 1.69
CA HIS A 98 -7.82 -5.32 0.67
C HIS A 98 -7.81 -6.05 -0.68
N ALA A 99 -6.63 -6.52 -1.11
CA ALA A 99 -6.51 -7.33 -2.32
C ALA A 99 -7.36 -8.60 -2.28
N ALA A 100 -7.62 -9.16 -1.09
CA ALA A 100 -8.47 -10.33 -0.93
C ALA A 100 -9.95 -10.08 -1.21
N VAL A 101 -10.43 -8.84 -1.04
CA VAL A 101 -11.83 -8.45 -1.28
C VAL A 101 -12.02 -7.70 -2.60
N ALA A 102 -10.94 -7.32 -3.30
CA ALA A 102 -10.98 -6.44 -4.47
C ALA A 102 -11.92 -6.90 -5.61
N ARG A 103 -12.25 -8.20 -5.71
CA ARG A 103 -13.18 -8.71 -6.74
C ARG A 103 -14.65 -8.72 -6.30
N LEU A 104 -14.95 -8.35 -5.07
CA LEU A 104 -16.31 -8.32 -4.52
C LEU A 104 -16.98 -6.96 -4.81
N PRO A 105 -18.32 -6.90 -4.80
CA PRO A 105 -19.06 -5.63 -4.78
C PRO A 105 -18.64 -4.75 -3.60
N ILE A 106 -18.65 -3.42 -3.79
CA ILE A 106 -18.15 -2.43 -2.82
C ILE A 106 -18.75 -2.59 -1.41
N GLU A 107 -20.04 -2.92 -1.32
CA GLU A 107 -20.73 -3.15 -0.04
C GLU A 107 -20.19 -4.37 0.70
N GLN A 108 -19.85 -5.44 -0.03
CA GLN A 108 -19.24 -6.62 0.57
C GLN A 108 -17.79 -6.36 0.99
N GLN A 109 -17.04 -5.56 0.22
CA GLN A 109 -15.69 -5.11 0.61
C GLN A 109 -15.76 -4.34 1.93
N ARG A 110 -16.62 -3.31 2.01
CA ARG A 110 -16.80 -2.47 3.20
C ARG A 110 -17.13 -3.31 4.43
N ARG A 111 -18.08 -4.24 4.31
CA ARG A 111 -18.50 -5.13 5.40
C ARG A 111 -17.38 -6.04 5.86
N LEU A 112 -16.73 -6.76 4.94
CA LEU A 112 -15.70 -7.73 5.30
C LEU A 112 -14.43 -7.07 5.83
N LEU A 113 -14.05 -5.90 5.32
CA LEU A 113 -12.93 -5.13 5.85
C LEU A 113 -13.22 -4.59 7.25
N LEU A 114 -14.44 -4.11 7.51
CA LEU A 114 -14.84 -3.72 8.86
C LEU A 114 -14.74 -4.90 9.85
N GLN A 115 -15.31 -6.05 9.50
CA GLN A 115 -15.22 -7.26 10.32
C GLN A 115 -13.78 -7.70 10.55
N ALA A 116 -12.94 -7.64 9.51
CA ALA A 116 -11.53 -7.99 9.64
C ALA A 116 -10.77 -7.07 10.61
N GLU A 117 -11.10 -5.78 10.63
CA GLU A 117 -10.52 -4.80 11.55
C GLU A 117 -10.99 -5.03 12.99
N GLU A 118 -12.29 -5.26 13.19
CA GLU A 118 -12.91 -5.50 14.50
C GLU A 118 -12.48 -6.84 15.13
N GLU A 119 -12.41 -7.90 14.33
CA GLU A 119 -12.08 -9.25 14.80
C GLU A 119 -10.59 -9.60 14.68
N GLY A 120 -9.76 -8.67 14.17
CA GLY A 120 -8.32 -8.88 14.02
C GLY A 120 -7.95 -9.98 13.02
N TRP A 121 -8.72 -10.14 11.94
CA TRP A 121 -8.47 -11.19 10.95
C TRP A 121 -7.16 -10.96 10.19
N SER A 122 -6.41 -12.04 9.96
CA SER A 122 -5.31 -12.02 9.00
C SER A 122 -5.84 -11.89 7.56
N SER A 123 -4.98 -11.43 6.64
CA SER A 123 -5.33 -11.40 5.21
C SER A 123 -5.69 -12.78 4.64
N GLU A 124 -5.19 -13.86 5.25
CA GLU A 124 -5.53 -15.23 4.83
C GLU A 124 -6.95 -15.60 5.26
N VAL A 125 -7.34 -15.28 6.50
CA VAL A 125 -8.71 -15.48 6.99
C VAL A 125 -9.68 -14.69 6.14
N LEU A 126 -9.39 -13.40 5.90
CA LEU A 126 -10.21 -12.54 5.06
C LEU A 126 -10.34 -13.09 3.62
N ARG A 127 -9.26 -13.63 3.04
CA ARG A 127 -9.31 -14.30 1.73
C ARG A 127 -10.21 -15.53 1.72
N LYS A 128 -10.19 -16.34 2.78
CA LYS A 128 -11.10 -17.50 2.91
C LYS A 128 -12.55 -17.03 2.98
N LYS A 129 -12.85 -16.00 3.77
CA LYS A 129 -14.19 -15.40 3.90
C LYS A 129 -14.68 -14.78 2.60
N ALA A 130 -13.82 -14.03 1.89
CA ALA A 130 -14.14 -13.41 0.60
C ALA A 130 -14.56 -14.44 -0.45
N ARG A 131 -13.93 -15.62 -0.48
CA ARG A 131 -14.32 -16.71 -1.41
C ARG A 131 -15.67 -17.34 -1.10
N GLN A 132 -16.14 -17.28 0.15
CA GLN A 132 -17.43 -17.85 0.54
C GLN A 132 -18.62 -16.95 0.15
N VAL A 133 -18.36 -15.65 -0.07
CA VAL A 133 -19.38 -14.67 -0.44
C VAL A 133 -19.29 -14.24 -1.91
N ALA A 134 -18.28 -14.71 -2.62
CA ALA A 134 -18.16 -14.52 -4.06
C ALA A 134 -19.32 -15.27 -4.75
N PRO A 135 -20.01 -14.63 -5.71
CA PRO A 135 -21.09 -15.25 -6.47
C PRO A 135 -20.60 -16.38 -7.39
#